data_AF-A0A8G2MR26-F1
#
_entry.id   AF-A0A8G2MR26-F1
#
_cell.length_a   1.000
_cell.length_b   1.000
_cell.length_c   1.000
_cell.angle_alpha   90.00
_cell.angle_beta   90.00
_cell.angle_gamma   90.00
#
_symmetry.space_group_name_H-M   'P 1'
#
loop_
_entity.id
_entity.type
_entity.pdbx_description
1 polymer ?
#
loop_
_entity_poly.entity_id
_entity_poly.type
_entity_poly.pdbx_seq_one_letter_code
_entity_poly.pdbx_strand_id
1 'polypeptide(L)'
;MLLLTDVDAVYLDYGAPKARAVGRAAPETIDEQHFSAGSMGPKVAAAIQFARNTGRKAAIGKLEDAAAIIRGERGTLFDPQSSGTES
;
A
#
# COMPACT_ATOMS: atom_id res chain seq x y z
N MET A 1 8.27 -6.13 -4.27
CA MET A 1 8.77 -5.89 -2.90
C MET A 1 7.65 -6.21 -1.91
N LEU A 2 7.95 -6.71 -0.72
CA LEU A 2 6.96 -6.90 0.35
C LEU A 2 7.47 -6.20 1.61
N LEU A 3 6.66 -5.31 2.17
CA LEU A 3 6.95 -4.57 3.39
C LEU A 3 5.94 -4.97 4.46
N LEU A 4 6.42 -5.65 5.50
CA LEU A 4 5.57 -6.20 6.55
C LEU A 4 5.56 -5.25 7.76
N THR A 5 4.38 -5.01 8.29
CA THR A 5 4.13 -4.11 9.44
C THR A 5 3.11 -4.74 10.39
N ASP A 6 2.74 -4.02 11.44
CA ASP A 6 1.71 -4.38 12.43
C ASP A 6 0.27 -4.08 11.98
N VAL A 7 0.08 -3.20 10.99
CA VAL A 7 -1.22 -2.92 10.36
C VAL A 7 -1.50 -3.82 9.16
N ASP A 8 -2.77 -4.13 8.94
CA ASP A 8 -3.26 -5.02 7.88
C ASP A 8 -3.20 -4.41 6.49
N ALA A 9 -3.42 -3.09 6.35
CA ALA A 9 -3.34 -2.37 5.08
C ALA A 9 -2.91 -0.89 5.25
N VAL A 10 -2.68 -0.22 4.13
CA VAL A 10 -2.59 1.24 4.05
C VAL A 10 -4.00 1.82 4.06
N TYR A 11 -4.23 2.84 4.88
CA TYR A 11 -5.53 3.48 5.02
C TYR A 11 -5.51 4.93 4.55
N LEU A 12 -6.48 5.30 3.72
CA LEU A 12 -6.78 6.69 3.41
C LEU A 12 -7.69 7.26 4.50
N ASP A 13 -7.55 8.55 4.80
CA ASP A 13 -8.28 9.23 5.88
C ASP A 13 -8.12 8.52 7.25
N TYR A 14 -6.91 8.02 7.55
CA TYR A 14 -6.62 7.30 8.79
C TYR A 14 -7.00 8.12 10.04
N GLY A 15 -7.71 7.49 10.98
CA GLY A 15 -8.20 8.15 12.20
C GLY A 15 -9.49 8.95 12.03
N ALA A 16 -10.06 9.04 10.83
CA ALA A 16 -11.36 9.65 10.58
C ALA A 16 -12.46 8.58 10.46
N PRO A 17 -13.75 8.93 10.67
CA PRO A 17 -14.87 8.01 10.46
C PRO A 17 -14.97 7.45 9.02
N LYS A 18 -14.36 8.15 8.07
CA LYS A 18 -14.28 7.79 6.64
C LYS A 18 -13.01 7.02 6.27
N ALA A 19 -12.24 6.55 7.25
CA ALA A 19 -11.04 5.76 6.99
C ALA A 19 -11.37 4.55 6.11
N ARG A 20 -10.59 4.35 5.05
CA ARG A 20 -10.74 3.18 4.16
C ARG A 20 -9.43 2.50 3.91
N ALA A 21 -9.43 1.17 3.95
CA ALA A 21 -8.31 0.37 3.52
C ALA A 21 -8.14 0.48 2.00
N VAL A 22 -6.90 0.48 1.55
CA VAL A 22 -6.55 0.37 0.13
C VAL A 22 -6.16 -1.08 -0.14
N GLY A 23 -6.93 -1.80 -0.95
CA GLY A 23 -6.59 -3.16 -1.36
C GLY A 23 -5.59 -3.18 -2.52
N ARG A 24 -5.84 -2.38 -3.56
CA ARG A 24 -4.93 -2.21 -4.70
C ARG A 24 -4.86 -0.76 -5.12
N ALA A 25 -3.72 -0.30 -5.59
CA ALA A 25 -3.54 1.06 -6.09
C ALA A 25 -2.52 1.13 -7.21
N ALA A 26 -2.80 1.97 -8.20
CA ALA A 26 -1.79 2.44 -9.13
C ALA A 26 -0.84 3.36 -8.35
N PRO A 27 0.50 3.19 -8.46
CA PRO A 27 1.47 4.05 -7.77
C PRO A 27 1.28 5.56 -8.04
N GLU A 28 0.63 5.93 -9.14
CA GLU A 28 0.36 7.30 -9.57
C GLU A 28 -0.88 7.91 -8.89
N THR A 29 -1.71 7.08 -8.26
CA THR A 29 -3.00 7.49 -7.67
C THR A 29 -2.93 7.72 -6.16
N ILE A 30 -1.78 7.43 -5.55
CA ILE A 30 -1.54 7.64 -4.12
C ILE A 30 -0.44 8.68 -3.95
N ASP A 31 -0.74 9.66 -3.10
CA ASP A 31 0.22 10.67 -2.65
C ASP A 31 0.69 10.29 -1.23
N GLU A 32 1.99 10.02 -1.08
CA GLU A 32 2.61 9.68 0.20
C GLU A 32 2.46 10.81 1.25
N GLN A 33 2.24 12.06 0.84
CA GLN A 33 2.08 13.21 1.73
C GLN A 33 0.82 13.13 2.59
N HIS A 34 -0.18 12.32 2.19
CA HIS A 34 -1.39 12.08 2.98
C HIS A 34 -1.17 11.12 4.16
N PHE A 35 0.02 10.53 4.32
CA PHE A 35 0.32 9.58 5.38
C PHE A 35 1.32 10.14 6.38
N SER A 36 1.25 9.64 7.63
CA SER A 36 2.14 10.09 8.70
C SER A 36 3.61 9.90 8.34
N ALA A 37 4.37 11.00 8.29
CA ALA A 37 5.79 11.04 7.95
C ALA A 37 6.68 10.21 8.88
N GLY A 38 6.23 9.96 10.13
CA GLY A 38 6.95 9.16 11.11
C GLY A 38 6.72 7.65 11.01
N SER A 39 5.78 7.19 10.17
CA SER A 39 5.48 5.75 10.07
C SER A 39 5.06 5.31 8.68
N MET A 40 3.85 5.65 8.23
CA MET A 40 3.27 5.06 7.03
C MET A 40 3.75 5.77 5.74
N GLY A 41 4.00 7.08 5.79
CA GLY A 41 4.50 7.85 4.66
C GLY A 41 5.77 7.26 4.02
N PRO A 42 6.84 7.00 4.80
CA PRO A 42 8.06 6.38 4.27
C PRO A 42 7.82 4.98 3.66
N LYS A 43 6.90 4.19 4.22
CA LYS A 43 6.56 2.85 3.71
C LYS A 43 5.87 2.93 2.35
N VAL A 44 4.87 3.82 2.24
CA VAL A 44 4.13 4.07 0.99
C VAL A 44 5.07 4.62 -0.08
N ALA A 45 5.90 5.62 0.27
CA ALA A 45 6.87 6.19 -0.66
C ALA A 45 7.83 5.13 -1.22
N ALA A 46 8.38 4.26 -0.37
CA ALA A 46 9.26 3.17 -0.81
C ALA A 46 8.53 2.18 -1.76
N ALA A 47 7.27 1.84 -1.47
CA ALA A 47 6.47 0.95 -2.30
C ALA A 47 6.16 1.56 -3.68
N ILE A 48 5.77 2.83 -3.71
CA ILE A 48 5.53 3.59 -4.93
C ILE A 48 6.81 3.68 -5.76
N GLN A 49 7.93 4.08 -5.15
CA GLN A 49 9.22 4.20 -5.84
C GLN A 49 9.69 2.87 -6.42
N PHE A 50 9.58 1.77 -5.66
CA PHE A 50 9.91 0.43 -6.17
C PHE A 50 9.05 0.06 -7.38
N ALA A 51 7.73 0.27 -7.28
CA ALA A 51 6.80 -0.08 -8.34
C ALA A 51 7.04 0.73 -9.62
N ARG A 52 7.26 2.04 -9.49
CA ARG A 52 7.60 2.93 -10.61
C ARG A 52 8.93 2.58 -11.26
N ASN A 53 9.98 2.36 -10.46
CA ASN A 53 11.33 2.17 -10.99
C ASN A 53 11.55 0.78 -11.60
N THR A 54 10.81 -0.23 -11.15
CA THR A 54 11.02 -1.62 -11.59
C THR A 54 9.92 -2.15 -12.49
N GLY A 55 8.75 -1.48 -12.55
CA GLY A 55 7.55 -2.01 -13.20
C GLY A 55 6.98 -3.25 -12.49
N ARG A 56 7.44 -3.58 -11.28
CA ARG A 56 7.00 -4.76 -10.51
C ARG A 56 6.11 -4.34 -9.34
N LYS A 57 5.21 -5.22 -8.93
CA LYS A 57 4.31 -4.95 -7.80
C LYS A 57 5.08 -4.81 -6.48
N ALA A 58 4.62 -3.90 -5.63
CA ALA A 58 5.00 -3.79 -4.22
C ALA A 58 3.78 -4.01 -3.34
N ALA A 59 3.97 -4.52 -2.13
CA ALA A 59 2.87 -4.69 -1.18
C ALA A 59 3.25 -4.28 0.24
N ILE A 60 2.28 -3.74 0.97
CA ILE A 60 2.38 -3.40 2.40
C ILE A 60 1.25 -4.13 3.14
N GLY A 61 1.55 -4.77 4.26
CA GLY A 61 0.51 -5.38 5.11
C GLY A 61 1.07 -6.13 6.31
N LYS A 62 0.21 -6.85 7.02
CA LYS A 62 0.57 -7.52 8.27
C LYS A 62 1.51 -8.70 8.04
N LEU A 63 2.49 -8.89 8.93
CA LEU A 63 3.42 -10.04 8.89
C LEU A 63 2.68 -11.39 8.82
N GLU A 64 1.62 -11.54 9.62
CA GLU A 64 0.80 -12.75 9.69
C GLU A 64 0.11 -13.09 8.36
N ASP A 65 -0.14 -12.09 7.53
CA ASP A 65 -0.84 -12.22 6.25
C ASP A 65 0.11 -12.34 5.06
N ALA A 66 1.43 -12.46 5.26
CA ALA A 66 2.43 -12.40 4.18
C ALA A 66 2.09 -13.29 2.96
N ALA A 67 1.64 -14.52 3.20
CA ALA A 67 1.25 -15.43 2.11
C ALA A 67 -0.01 -14.95 1.35
N ALA A 68 -1.00 -14.39 2.06
CA ALA A 68 -2.20 -13.83 1.45
C ALA A 68 -1.90 -12.52 0.71
N ILE A 69 -0.97 -11.71 1.22
CA ILE A 69 -0.51 -10.49 0.56
C ILE A 69 0.19 -10.81 -0.77
N ILE A 70 1.02 -11.85 -0.82
CA ILE A 70 1.66 -12.30 -2.06
C ILE A 70 0.61 -12.72 -3.11
N ARG A 71 -0.50 -13.31 -2.67
CA ARG A 71 -1.63 -13.67 -3.55
C ARG A 71 -2.53 -12.47 -3.90
N GLY A 72 -2.35 -11.32 -3.25
CA GLY A 72 -3.16 -10.12 -3.44
C GLY A 72 -4.55 -10.17 -2.78
N GLU A 73 -4.71 -10.99 -1.73
CA GLU A 73 -5.97 -11.20 -0.99
C GLU A 73 -6.06 -10.34 0.29
N ARG A 74 -4.92 -9.80 0.74
CA ARG A 74 -4.74 -8.99 1.95
C ARG A 74 -3.70 -7.90 1.68
N GLY A 75 -3.66 -6.89 2.54
CA GLY A 75 -2.73 -5.78 2.41
C GLY A 75 -3.10 -4.80 1.31
N THR A 76 -2.15 -3.91 1.03
CA THR A 76 -2.22 -2.94 -0.06
C THR A 76 -1.23 -3.33 -1.14
N LEU A 77 -1.72 -3.58 -2.35
CA LEU A 77 -0.92 -3.89 -3.52
C LEU A 77 -0.74 -2.65 -4.40
N PHE A 78 0.50 -2.20 -4.56
CA PHE A 78 0.89 -1.18 -5.51
C PHE A 78 1.20 -1.87 -6.85
N ASP A 79 0.29 -1.72 -7.81
CA ASP A 79 0.36 -2.38 -9.12
C ASP A 79 0.54 -1.34 -10.23
N PRO A 80 1.74 -1.23 -10.83
CA PRO A 80 1.99 -0.25 -11.90
C PRO A 80 1.21 -0.55 -13.20
N GLN A 81 0.43 -1.63 -13.25
CA GLN A 81 -0.45 -1.97 -14.37
C GLN A 81 -1.94 -1.70 -14.07
N SER A 82 -2.29 -1.25 -12.85
CA SER A 82 -3.66 -0.84 -12.55
C SER A 82 -3.89 0.63 -12.91
N SER A 83 -5.15 1.01 -13.10
CA SER A 83 -5.56 2.37 -13.51
C SER A 83 -6.28 3.15 -12.40
N GLY A 84 -6.17 2.75 -11.13
CA GLY A 84 -6.96 3.33 -10.04
C GLY A 84 -6.64 2.75 -8.66
N THR A 85 -7.40 3.17 -7.65
CA THR A 85 -7.44 2.54 -6.32
C THR A 85 -8.68 1.67 -6.16
N GLU A 86 -8.49 0.43 -5.72
CA GLU A 86 -9.53 -0.55 -5.42
C GLU A 86 -9.46 -0.90 -3.92
N SER A 87 -10.63 -1.10 -3.30
CA SER A 87 -10.76 -1.45 -1.88
C SER A 87 -10.70 -2.96 -1.68
#